data_AF-A0A6A6QJQ7-F1
#
_entry.id   AF-A0A6A6QJQ7-F1
#
_cell.length_a   1.000
_cell.length_b   1.000
_cell.length_c   1.000
_cell.angle_alpha   90.00
_cell.angle_beta   90.00
_cell.angle_gamma   90.00
#
_symmetry.space_group_name_H-M   'P 1'
#
loop_
_entity.id
_entity.type
_entity.pdbx_description
1 polymer ?
#
loop_
_entity_poly.entity_id
_entity_poly.type
_entity_poly.pdbx_seq_one_letter_code
_entity_poly.pdbx_strand_id
1 'polypeptide(L)'
;MASGSDPDLRKKRSGRKRLPPVAPGPPLQFVTATHPDDFKADSTMRNVRSHVMYKHHAHDAQQTPKSRSSTPSGSRGKSSTPSNDARSESSNRARQPQVSESIDPMELFAFEWGRDRSEFEHMYINDDNPSAVDLHQRLIAGILGPCRDFVIRTAGPTWMESIFSSYLAFLSHACVVSVYQDVSNHYLDDSAITTYIKTRVIREINERLQNHSTQTDDSTIITIIHLIVSEMGAGTEEAFDVHLDGMVRIVAQRGGLHRLGLQGLTALLLTAVVMNLAIFRAKIPNSMYLQYVSTRSEPAVRAIPLPESPIYCSISPLFVHSRSPECSDHTYGILCDMFNLTNLAITYTSSNRTPFQGGDVDSYETNAHQIYTRLLLRPSARDETLETSQDWIYEACRLASLIYCRAIVHRIAISESAKAMHARSPGLNSNIDPELMPTYSTDTALDALVSAFEMTDTTDCWSTMPGVFLWICLVGGAAAWIPTTHDLPTVNSTSREWQKKFFASHATKCSIIIAFQYPNALLQAQRTMLKIQSLVTSPIASSWFNDLDFGGSESIQPHLYLPHET
;
A
#
# COMPACT_ATOMS: atom_id res chain seq x y z
N MET A 1 73.70 8.09 -44.70
CA MET A 1 72.34 8.58 -45.01
C MET A 1 71.38 7.69 -44.23
N ALA A 2 71.09 8.00 -42.96
CA ALA A 2 70.04 8.90 -42.47
C ALA A 2 68.62 8.37 -42.76
N SER A 3 67.98 7.79 -41.74
CA SER A 3 66.51 7.75 -41.62
C SER A 3 66.17 7.80 -40.14
N GLY A 4 65.37 8.79 -39.76
CA GLY A 4 65.19 9.28 -38.40
C GLY A 4 64.22 8.45 -37.56
N SER A 5 64.52 8.40 -36.27
CA SER A 5 63.62 7.95 -35.20
C SER A 5 62.66 9.08 -34.83
N ASP A 6 61.37 8.85 -35.03
CA ASP A 6 60.26 9.74 -34.66
C ASP A 6 59.99 9.65 -33.14
N PRO A 7 59.76 10.77 -32.41
CA PRO A 7 59.51 10.73 -30.98
C PRO A 7 58.02 10.53 -30.65
N ASP A 8 57.84 9.67 -29.66
CA ASP A 8 56.61 9.23 -29.01
C ASP A 8 55.66 10.38 -28.60
N LEU A 9 54.51 10.50 -29.28
CA LEU A 9 53.44 11.43 -28.95
C LEU A 9 52.67 10.95 -27.70
N ARG A 10 53.17 11.31 -26.52
CA ARG A 10 52.41 11.20 -25.26
C ARG A 10 51.17 12.10 -25.32
N LYS A 11 50.01 11.49 -25.56
CA LYS A 11 48.69 12.11 -25.39
C LYS A 11 48.56 12.69 -23.98
N LYS A 12 48.67 14.02 -23.88
CA LYS A 12 48.29 14.82 -22.71
C LYS A 12 46.83 14.52 -22.38
N ARG A 13 46.57 13.80 -21.27
CA ARG A 13 45.22 13.67 -20.71
C ARG A 13 44.73 15.08 -20.36
N SER A 14 43.82 15.60 -21.19
CA SER A 14 43.02 16.79 -20.91
C SER A 14 42.41 16.64 -19.51
N GLY A 15 42.72 17.59 -18.62
CA GLY A 15 42.20 17.60 -17.26
C GLY A 15 40.67 17.67 -17.31
N ARG A 16 40.00 16.62 -16.80
CA ARG A 16 38.56 16.62 -16.55
C ARG A 16 38.28 17.80 -15.61
N LYS A 17 37.73 18.90 -16.16
CA LYS A 17 37.23 20.03 -15.37
C LYS A 17 36.24 19.48 -14.36
N ARG A 18 36.59 19.54 -13.06
CA ARG A 18 35.69 19.16 -11.98
C ARG A 18 34.49 20.10 -12.06
N LEU A 19 33.31 19.53 -12.28
CA LEU A 19 32.07 20.29 -12.24
C LEU A 19 31.90 20.88 -10.82
N PRO A 20 31.35 22.10 -10.68
CA PRO A 20 31.21 22.77 -9.40
C PRO A 20 30.39 21.94 -8.40
N PRO A 21 30.68 21.99 -7.08
CA PRO A 21 29.92 21.24 -6.08
C PRO A 21 28.42 21.49 -6.23
N VAL A 22 27.62 20.42 -6.21
CA VAL A 22 26.16 20.55 -6.21
C VAL A 22 25.78 21.19 -4.89
N ALA A 23 24.95 22.25 -4.94
CA ALA A 23 24.45 22.90 -3.74
C ALA A 23 23.75 21.87 -2.83
N PRO A 24 23.77 22.05 -1.49
CA PRO A 24 23.01 21.17 -0.62
C PRO A 24 21.54 21.17 -1.05
N GLY A 25 21.05 20.00 -1.46
CA GLY A 25 19.65 19.81 -1.81
C GLY A 25 18.74 19.86 -0.57
N PRO A 26 17.41 19.87 -0.76
CA PRO A 26 16.47 19.80 0.35
C PRO A 26 16.71 18.54 1.19
N PRO A 27 16.41 18.55 2.51
CA PRO A 27 16.70 17.44 3.41
C PRO A 27 16.03 16.12 3.00
N LEU A 28 14.90 16.20 2.30
CA LEU A 28 14.19 15.10 1.68
C LEU A 28 13.84 15.48 0.24
N GLN A 29 14.08 14.57 -0.69
CA GLN A 29 13.67 14.69 -2.10
C GLN A 29 13.28 13.30 -2.59
N PHE A 30 12.15 13.21 -3.29
CA PHE A 30 11.78 11.99 -4.01
C PHE A 30 12.50 11.98 -5.35
N VAL A 31 13.24 10.91 -5.62
CA VAL A 31 13.86 10.65 -6.91
C VAL A 31 13.11 9.47 -7.52
N THR A 32 12.46 9.71 -8.65
CA THR A 32 11.75 8.69 -9.40
C THR A 32 12.24 8.70 -10.83
N ALA A 33 12.04 7.58 -11.50
CA ALA A 33 12.45 7.36 -12.86
C ALA A 33 11.33 6.60 -13.56
N THR A 34 11.00 7.00 -14.78
CA THR A 34 10.07 6.27 -15.65
C THR A 34 10.73 5.06 -16.30
N HIS A 35 12.06 5.03 -16.34
CA HIS A 35 12.86 3.92 -16.81
C HIS A 35 14.07 3.67 -15.88
N PRO A 36 14.48 2.42 -15.60
CA PRO A 36 15.61 2.13 -14.70
C PRO A 36 16.92 2.85 -15.05
N ASP A 37 17.11 3.23 -16.30
CA ASP A 37 18.29 3.97 -16.75
C ASP A 37 18.27 5.46 -16.35
N ASP A 38 17.13 6.04 -16.00
CA ASP A 38 17.08 7.43 -15.53
C ASP A 38 17.69 7.55 -14.12
N PHE A 39 17.69 6.46 -13.33
CA PHE A 39 18.47 6.38 -12.09
C PHE A 39 19.98 6.35 -12.35
N LYS A 40 20.41 5.91 -13.53
CA LYS A 40 21.83 5.89 -13.95
C LYS A 40 22.25 7.20 -14.62
N ALA A 41 21.32 8.10 -14.91
CA ALA A 41 21.63 9.40 -15.48
C ALA A 41 22.64 10.15 -14.59
N ASP A 42 23.66 10.73 -15.22
CA ASP A 42 24.78 11.38 -14.52
C ASP A 42 24.32 12.47 -13.56
N SER A 43 23.25 13.20 -13.89
CA SER A 43 22.63 14.22 -13.03
C SER A 43 21.99 13.63 -11.77
N THR A 44 21.18 12.58 -11.92
CA THR A 44 20.51 11.86 -10.84
C THR A 44 21.52 11.24 -9.88
N MET A 45 22.48 10.47 -10.41
CA MET A 45 23.56 9.85 -9.64
C MET A 45 24.40 10.88 -8.90
N ARG A 46 24.65 12.04 -9.52
CA ARG A 46 25.43 13.11 -8.92
C ARG A 46 24.68 13.78 -7.78
N ASN A 47 23.37 14.03 -7.92
CA ASN A 47 22.53 14.58 -6.86
C ASN A 47 22.44 13.62 -5.66
N VAL A 48 22.16 12.33 -5.92
CA VAL A 48 22.12 11.29 -4.87
C VAL A 48 23.46 11.19 -4.13
N ARG A 49 24.58 11.12 -4.86
CA ARG A 49 25.93 11.07 -4.26
C ARG A 49 26.23 12.32 -3.43
N SER A 50 25.87 13.51 -3.91
CA SER A 50 26.04 14.73 -3.11
C SER A 50 25.20 14.72 -1.84
N HIS A 51 23.95 14.25 -1.91
CA HIS A 51 23.05 14.18 -0.75
C HIS A 51 23.56 13.21 0.32
N VAL A 52 24.00 12.03 -0.10
CA VAL A 52 24.63 11.03 0.80
C VAL A 52 25.89 11.59 1.43
N MET A 53 26.73 12.29 0.66
CA MET A 53 27.94 12.94 1.19
C MET A 53 27.61 14.02 2.23
N TYR A 54 26.61 14.85 1.98
CA TYR A 54 26.17 15.86 2.96
C TYR A 54 25.64 15.22 4.25
N LYS A 55 24.90 14.11 4.15
CA LYS A 55 24.40 13.36 5.31
C LYS A 55 25.55 12.76 6.13
N HIS A 56 26.58 12.20 5.49
CA HIS A 56 27.76 11.65 6.17
C HIS A 56 28.51 12.76 6.93
N HIS A 57 28.74 13.91 6.28
CA HIS A 57 29.40 15.05 6.93
C HIS A 57 28.59 15.63 8.10
N ALA A 58 27.26 15.65 8.01
CA ALA A 58 26.41 16.08 9.12
C ALA A 58 26.50 15.12 10.32
N HIS A 59 26.63 13.81 10.07
CA HIS A 59 26.77 12.79 11.11
C HIS A 59 28.16 12.84 11.78
N ASP A 60 29.24 13.02 11.00
CA ASP A 60 30.61 13.18 11.52
C ASP A 60 30.77 14.47 12.37
N ALA A 61 30.09 15.54 11.97
CA ALA A 61 30.07 16.80 12.71
C ALA A 61 29.30 16.69 14.04
N GLN A 62 28.37 15.75 14.17
CA GLN A 62 27.65 15.47 15.43
C GLN A 62 28.39 14.50 16.34
N GLN A 63 29.32 13.68 15.82
CA GLN A 63 30.09 12.70 16.59
C GLN A 63 31.46 13.21 17.09
N THR A 64 31.87 14.41 16.72
CA THR A 64 33.13 15.01 17.21
C THR A 64 32.88 15.99 18.38
N PRO A 65 33.30 15.68 19.62
CA PRO A 65 33.21 16.64 20.71
C PRO A 65 34.25 17.75 20.50
N LYS A 66 33.79 18.95 20.14
CA LYS A 66 34.62 20.15 20.03
C LYS A 66 35.14 20.55 21.41
N SER A 67 36.34 20.07 21.76
CA SER A 67 37.20 20.75 22.72
C SER A 67 38.18 21.64 21.95
N ARG A 68 37.97 22.96 22.03
CA ARG A 68 39.03 23.96 22.21
C ARG A 68 38.44 25.36 22.28
N SER A 69 38.41 25.83 23.51
CA SER A 69 38.32 27.22 23.93
C SER A 69 39.54 28.02 23.43
N SER A 70 39.29 29.15 22.77
CA SER A 70 40.23 30.28 22.80
C SER A 70 39.52 31.59 22.48
N THR A 71 39.49 32.48 23.46
CA THR A 71 39.30 33.94 23.37
C THR A 71 40.08 34.52 24.57
N PRO A 72 40.33 35.85 24.70
CA PRO A 72 40.12 36.97 23.76
C PRO A 72 41.24 38.04 23.75
N SER A 73 41.30 38.87 22.70
CA SER A 73 41.75 40.28 22.73
C SER A 73 41.56 40.87 21.32
N GLY A 74 41.08 42.08 21.05
CA GLY A 74 40.65 43.20 21.86
C GLY A 74 40.54 44.44 20.95
N SER A 75 39.61 45.32 21.31
CA SER A 75 39.58 46.77 21.03
C SER A 75 38.94 47.34 19.75
N ARG A 76 38.05 48.34 20.05
CA ARG A 76 37.72 49.59 19.34
C ARG A 76 37.04 49.46 17.96
N GLY A 77 35.87 50.03 17.69
CA GLY A 77 35.08 51.07 18.34
C GLY A 77 34.52 52.00 17.25
N LYS A 78 33.23 52.35 17.31
CA LYS A 78 32.67 53.70 17.05
C LYS A 78 31.16 53.63 16.79
N SER A 79 30.48 54.47 17.56
CA SER A 79 29.11 54.96 17.45
C SER A 79 28.87 55.81 16.20
N SER A 80 27.67 55.71 15.63
CA SER A 80 26.91 56.88 15.13
C SER A 80 25.50 56.49 14.66
N THR A 81 24.50 56.84 15.46
CA THR A 81 23.21 57.39 14.99
C THR A 81 23.39 58.92 14.87
N PRO A 82 22.69 59.65 13.97
CA PRO A 82 21.31 60.03 14.27
C PRO A 82 20.35 60.29 13.08
N SER A 83 19.06 60.35 13.45
CA SER A 83 18.02 61.28 12.96
C SER A 83 17.33 61.09 11.60
N ASN A 84 16.03 60.79 11.70
CA ASN A 84 14.86 61.42 11.07
C ASN A 84 15.08 62.34 9.85
N ASP A 85 14.28 62.08 8.80
CA ASP A 85 13.46 63.12 8.20
C ASP A 85 12.16 62.56 7.59
N ALA A 86 11.07 63.25 7.89
CA ALA A 86 9.75 63.04 7.36
C ALA A 86 9.56 63.89 6.11
N ARG A 87 8.97 63.34 5.04
CA ARG A 87 8.21 64.16 4.08
C ARG A 87 7.11 63.36 3.40
N SER A 88 5.94 63.98 3.44
CA SER A 88 4.66 63.61 2.84
C SER A 88 4.63 63.64 1.32
N GLU A 89 3.82 62.77 0.72
CA GLU A 89 3.04 62.87 -0.53
C GLU A 89 2.93 61.45 -1.11
N SER A 90 1.86 60.97 -1.73
CA SER A 90 0.49 61.41 -1.92
C SER A 90 -0.32 60.17 -2.30
N SER A 91 -1.62 60.24 -2.05
CA SER A 91 -2.69 59.34 -2.48
C SER A 91 -2.38 58.47 -3.71
N ASN A 92 -2.38 57.14 -3.52
CA ASN A 92 -2.85 56.23 -4.56
C ASN A 92 -3.63 55.07 -3.93
N ARG A 93 -4.96 55.17 -4.10
CA ARG A 93 -5.98 54.17 -3.82
C ARG A 93 -5.73 52.95 -4.72
N ALA A 94 -4.88 52.04 -4.27
CA ALA A 94 -4.75 50.72 -4.88
C ALA A 94 -5.92 49.86 -4.40
N ARG A 95 -6.74 49.45 -5.38
CA ARG A 95 -7.86 48.52 -5.23
C ARG A 95 -7.41 47.29 -4.45
N GLN A 96 -8.19 46.92 -3.42
CA GLN A 96 -8.22 45.56 -2.90
C GLN A 96 -8.38 44.60 -4.10
N PRO A 97 -7.58 43.52 -4.22
CA PRO A 97 -7.94 42.42 -5.09
C PRO A 97 -9.26 41.86 -4.57
N GLN A 98 -10.28 41.94 -5.41
CA GLN A 98 -11.55 41.28 -5.18
C GLN A 98 -11.31 39.77 -5.03
N VAL A 99 -12.13 39.18 -4.15
CA VAL A 99 -12.49 37.76 -4.05
C VAL A 99 -11.90 36.92 -5.18
N SER A 100 -10.91 36.09 -4.84
CA SER A 100 -10.45 35.01 -5.72
C SER A 100 -11.65 34.16 -6.07
N GLU A 101 -12.08 34.19 -7.33
CA GLU A 101 -12.93 33.13 -7.88
C GLU A 101 -12.18 31.82 -7.65
N SER A 102 -12.74 30.98 -6.78
CA SER A 102 -12.26 29.63 -6.51
C SER A 102 -12.41 28.84 -7.81
N ILE A 103 -11.35 28.77 -8.61
CA ILE A 103 -11.34 27.95 -9.82
C ILE A 103 -11.59 26.50 -9.39
N ASP A 104 -12.57 25.86 -10.02
CA ASP A 104 -12.89 24.45 -9.77
C ASP A 104 -11.62 23.61 -9.96
N PRO A 105 -11.19 22.80 -8.97
CA PRO A 105 -10.03 21.93 -9.10
C PRO A 105 -10.04 21.03 -10.33
N MET A 106 -11.23 20.68 -10.84
CA MET A 106 -11.37 19.94 -12.10
C MET A 106 -11.01 20.81 -13.31
N GLU A 107 -11.50 22.05 -13.36
CA GLU A 107 -11.14 23.01 -14.42
C GLU A 107 -9.66 23.35 -14.35
N LEU A 108 -9.09 23.50 -13.15
CA LEU A 108 -7.66 23.74 -12.98
C LEU A 108 -6.82 22.55 -13.44
N PHE A 109 -7.23 21.32 -13.11
CA PHE A 109 -6.56 20.11 -13.59
C PHE A 109 -6.61 20.02 -15.11
N ALA A 110 -7.78 20.25 -15.70
CA ALA A 110 -7.98 20.17 -17.14
C ALA A 110 -7.26 21.31 -17.90
N PHE A 111 -7.17 22.50 -17.29
CA PHE A 111 -6.44 23.66 -17.80
C PHE A 111 -4.91 23.45 -17.72
N GLU A 112 -4.39 23.01 -16.58
CA GLU A 112 -2.96 22.73 -16.42
C GLU A 112 -2.49 21.61 -17.36
N TRP A 113 -3.33 20.60 -17.59
CA TRP A 113 -3.08 19.57 -18.59
C TRP A 113 -2.97 20.15 -20.01
N GLY A 114 -3.94 21.00 -20.40
CA GLY A 114 -3.94 21.64 -21.71
C GLY A 114 -2.71 22.50 -21.99
N ARG A 115 -2.03 22.97 -20.94
CA ARG A 115 -0.81 23.78 -21.02
C ARG A 115 0.45 22.96 -21.34
N ASP A 116 0.54 21.71 -20.90
CA ASP A 116 1.69 20.81 -21.15
C ASP A 116 1.56 20.01 -22.47
N ARG A 117 0.59 20.37 -23.31
CA ARG A 117 0.23 19.73 -24.60
C ARG A 117 1.42 19.45 -25.53
N SER A 118 2.45 20.31 -25.55
CA SER A 118 3.59 20.16 -26.45
C SER A 118 4.50 18.97 -26.12
N GLU A 119 4.47 18.45 -24.89
CA GLU A 119 5.29 17.30 -24.50
C GLU A 119 4.65 15.96 -24.90
N PHE A 120 3.36 15.93 -25.27
CA PHE A 120 2.56 14.71 -25.39
C PHE A 120 1.98 14.40 -26.77
N GLU A 121 2.12 15.30 -27.76
CA GLU A 121 1.75 15.00 -29.15
C GLU A 121 2.48 13.76 -29.70
N HIS A 122 3.63 13.38 -29.11
CA HIS A 122 4.38 12.19 -29.50
C HIS A 122 3.90 10.86 -28.89
N MET A 123 3.06 10.89 -27.85
CA MET A 123 2.70 9.68 -27.08
C MET A 123 1.47 8.94 -27.63
N TYR A 124 0.69 9.58 -28.51
CA TYR A 124 -0.55 9.05 -29.10
C TYR A 124 -0.44 8.82 -30.62
N ILE A 125 0.77 8.68 -31.17
CA ILE A 125 1.04 8.69 -32.63
C ILE A 125 0.40 7.54 -33.46
N ASN A 126 -0.35 6.61 -32.86
CA ASN A 126 -0.92 5.48 -33.63
C ASN A 126 -2.42 5.56 -33.94
N ASP A 127 -3.13 6.65 -33.63
CA ASP A 127 -4.48 6.90 -34.14
C ASP A 127 -4.57 8.30 -34.73
N ASP A 128 -5.32 8.43 -35.82
CA ASP A 128 -5.56 9.65 -36.60
C ASP A 128 -5.71 10.90 -35.70
N ASN A 129 -4.64 11.66 -35.59
CA ASN A 129 -4.49 13.00 -35.00
C ASN A 129 -5.74 13.52 -34.24
N PRO A 130 -6.06 12.98 -33.05
CA PRO A 130 -7.26 13.36 -32.33
C PRO A 130 -7.16 14.83 -31.90
N SER A 131 -8.21 15.60 -32.14
CA SER A 131 -8.23 17.02 -31.74
C SER A 131 -7.97 17.15 -30.23
N ALA A 132 -7.39 18.26 -29.79
CA ALA A 132 -7.13 18.51 -28.36
C ALA A 132 -8.39 18.40 -27.48
N VAL A 133 -9.57 18.65 -28.06
CA VAL A 133 -10.87 18.48 -27.42
C VAL A 133 -11.17 17.00 -27.21
N ASP A 134 -10.82 16.12 -28.15
CA ASP A 134 -11.03 14.67 -28.05
C ASP A 134 -10.10 14.03 -27.00
N LEU A 135 -8.82 14.41 -26.97
CA LEU A 135 -7.91 13.93 -25.92
C LEU A 135 -8.33 14.41 -24.52
N HIS A 136 -8.76 15.67 -24.41
CA HIS A 136 -9.29 16.25 -23.17
C HIS A 136 -10.57 15.54 -22.72
N GLN A 137 -11.51 15.29 -23.64
CA GLN A 137 -12.75 14.56 -23.35
C GLN A 137 -12.47 13.11 -22.95
N ARG A 138 -11.51 12.44 -23.61
CA ARG A 138 -11.06 11.08 -23.26
C ARG A 138 -10.37 11.03 -21.89
N LEU A 139 -9.65 12.07 -21.49
CA LEU A 139 -8.98 12.15 -20.20
C LEU A 139 -9.96 12.44 -19.06
N ILE A 140 -10.91 13.36 -19.29
CA ILE A 140 -12.06 13.60 -18.41
C ILE A 140 -12.86 12.31 -18.24
N ALA A 141 -13.24 11.65 -19.33
CA ALA A 141 -13.97 10.38 -19.27
C ALA A 141 -13.15 9.25 -18.61
N GLY A 142 -11.84 9.20 -18.89
CA GLY A 142 -10.93 8.16 -18.41
C GLY A 142 -10.48 8.32 -16.96
N ILE A 143 -10.54 9.52 -16.37
CA ILE A 143 -10.11 9.79 -14.99
C ILE A 143 -11.27 10.25 -14.11
N LEU A 144 -12.07 11.23 -14.54
CA LEU A 144 -13.10 11.84 -13.67
C LEU A 144 -14.26 10.90 -13.40
N GLY A 145 -14.74 10.17 -14.42
CA GLY A 145 -15.78 9.14 -14.23
C GLY A 145 -15.31 8.08 -13.22
N PRO A 146 -14.17 7.43 -13.46
CA PRO A 146 -13.59 6.44 -12.55
C PRO A 146 -13.28 6.99 -11.15
N CYS A 147 -12.76 8.21 -11.02
CA CYS A 147 -12.55 8.84 -9.72
C CYS A 147 -13.87 9.07 -8.97
N ARG A 148 -14.88 9.61 -9.67
CA ARG A 148 -16.21 9.82 -9.08
C ARG A 148 -16.82 8.50 -8.63
N ASP A 149 -16.78 7.49 -9.48
CA ASP A 149 -17.33 6.16 -9.18
C ASP A 149 -16.59 5.51 -8.01
N PHE A 150 -15.25 5.63 -7.97
CA PHE A 150 -14.43 5.14 -6.87
C PHE A 150 -14.83 5.83 -5.56
N VAL A 151 -14.93 7.15 -5.53
CA VAL A 151 -15.28 7.90 -4.32
C VAL A 151 -16.69 7.58 -3.82
N ILE A 152 -17.67 7.54 -4.73
CA ILE A 152 -19.08 7.20 -4.40
C ILE A 152 -19.13 5.84 -3.72
N ARG A 153 -18.39 4.86 -4.23
CA ARG A 153 -18.39 3.49 -3.72
C ARG A 153 -17.52 3.31 -2.48
N THR A 154 -16.52 4.16 -2.24
CA THR A 154 -15.54 3.92 -1.17
C THR A 154 -15.72 4.75 0.09
N ALA A 155 -16.00 6.04 -0.03
CA ALA A 155 -15.81 6.97 1.09
C ALA A 155 -16.97 7.96 1.28
N GLY A 156 -17.93 7.97 0.35
CA GLY A 156 -19.15 8.76 0.45
C GLY A 156 -18.96 10.26 0.18
N PRO A 157 -20.02 11.07 0.40
CA PRO A 157 -20.07 12.46 -0.04
C PRO A 157 -19.08 13.39 0.68
N THR A 158 -18.77 13.14 1.94
CA THR A 158 -17.82 13.98 2.71
C THR A 158 -16.37 13.84 2.22
N TRP A 159 -15.99 12.64 1.78
CA TRP A 159 -14.69 12.43 1.15
C TRP A 159 -14.64 13.00 -0.26
N MET A 160 -15.76 12.98 -0.98
CA MET A 160 -15.90 13.65 -2.27
C MET A 160 -15.60 15.15 -2.13
N GLU A 161 -16.26 15.84 -1.20
CA GLU A 161 -15.97 17.26 -0.93
C GLU A 161 -14.49 17.49 -0.62
N SER A 162 -13.85 16.55 0.11
CA SER A 162 -12.43 16.64 0.45
C SER A 162 -11.49 16.45 -0.76
N ILE A 163 -11.74 15.46 -1.63
CA ILE A 163 -10.94 15.23 -2.84
C ILE A 163 -11.08 16.39 -3.82
N PHE A 164 -12.30 16.88 -4.02
CA PHE A 164 -12.59 17.98 -4.93
C PHE A 164 -12.36 19.36 -4.30
N SER A 165 -11.82 19.44 -3.08
CA SER A 165 -11.52 20.72 -2.41
C SER A 165 -10.24 21.39 -2.92
N SER A 166 -9.32 20.63 -3.54
CA SER A 166 -8.06 21.17 -4.04
C SER A 166 -7.49 20.35 -5.19
N TYR A 167 -6.72 21.01 -6.05
CA TYR A 167 -6.01 20.36 -7.16
C TYR A 167 -5.12 19.21 -6.69
N LEU A 168 -4.36 19.41 -5.60
CA LEU A 168 -3.45 18.40 -5.07
C LEU A 168 -4.20 17.16 -4.54
N ALA A 169 -5.33 17.36 -3.86
CA ALA A 169 -6.14 16.26 -3.36
C ALA A 169 -6.69 15.44 -4.54
N PHE A 170 -7.24 16.11 -5.55
CA PHE A 170 -7.72 15.47 -6.78
C PHE A 170 -6.62 14.72 -7.52
N LEU A 171 -5.50 15.39 -7.82
CA LEU A 171 -4.35 14.81 -8.53
C LEU A 171 -3.80 13.57 -7.80
N SER A 172 -3.69 13.63 -6.47
CA SER A 172 -3.24 12.49 -5.68
C SER A 172 -4.22 11.32 -5.73
N HIS A 173 -5.52 11.59 -5.75
CA HIS A 173 -6.53 10.54 -5.84
C HIS A 173 -6.57 9.90 -7.24
N ALA A 174 -6.47 10.73 -8.29
CA ALA A 174 -6.38 10.28 -9.67
C ALA A 174 -5.20 9.32 -9.89
N CYS A 175 -4.08 9.51 -9.16
CA CYS A 175 -2.93 8.61 -9.19
C CYS A 175 -3.26 7.19 -8.70
N VAL A 176 -4.06 7.06 -7.64
CA VAL A 176 -4.48 5.75 -7.12
C VAL A 176 -5.47 5.10 -8.08
N VAL A 177 -6.42 5.88 -8.58
CA VAL A 177 -7.46 5.40 -9.49
C VAL A 177 -6.87 4.93 -10.82
N SER A 178 -5.90 5.66 -11.39
CA SER A 178 -5.29 5.28 -12.67
C SER A 178 -4.53 3.96 -12.57
N VAL A 179 -3.82 3.72 -11.45
CA VAL A 179 -3.17 2.43 -11.20
C VAL A 179 -4.18 1.30 -11.03
N TYR A 180 -5.29 1.56 -10.34
CA TYR A 180 -6.37 0.57 -10.23
C TYR A 180 -6.94 0.21 -11.61
N GLN A 181 -7.14 1.19 -12.49
CA GLN A 181 -7.58 0.96 -13.86
C GLN A 181 -6.57 0.15 -14.67
N ASP A 182 -5.27 0.48 -14.57
CA ASP A 182 -4.22 -0.29 -15.23
C ASP A 182 -4.28 -1.76 -14.81
N VAL A 183 -4.42 -2.03 -13.50
CA VAL A 183 -4.57 -3.39 -12.97
C VAL A 183 -5.85 -4.06 -13.49
N SER A 184 -6.99 -3.36 -13.49
CA SER A 184 -8.26 -3.88 -14.03
C SER A 184 -8.19 -4.16 -15.54
N ASN A 185 -7.34 -3.45 -16.28
CA ASN A 185 -7.07 -3.69 -17.70
C ASN A 185 -5.92 -4.70 -17.93
N HIS A 186 -5.48 -5.40 -16.88
CA HIS A 186 -4.38 -6.36 -16.90
C HIS A 186 -3.03 -5.78 -17.34
N TYR A 187 -2.80 -4.49 -17.13
CA TYR A 187 -1.49 -3.88 -17.33
C TYR A 187 -0.59 -4.11 -16.11
N LEU A 188 0.57 -4.72 -16.36
CA LEU A 188 1.64 -4.85 -15.36
C LEU A 188 2.32 -3.50 -15.16
N ASP A 189 2.76 -2.91 -16.27
CA ASP A 189 3.37 -1.58 -16.31
C ASP A 189 2.30 -0.48 -16.24
N ASP A 190 2.73 0.71 -15.85
CA ASP A 190 1.83 1.86 -15.80
C ASP A 190 1.49 2.34 -17.21
N SER A 191 0.21 2.64 -17.43
CA SER A 191 -0.21 3.28 -18.69
C SER A 191 0.41 4.67 -18.82
N ALA A 192 0.34 5.21 -20.03
CA ALA A 192 0.83 6.54 -20.32
C ALA A 192 0.15 7.63 -19.46
N ILE A 193 -1.14 7.43 -19.16
CA ILE A 193 -1.93 8.30 -18.28
C ILE A 193 -1.43 8.19 -16.83
N THR A 194 -1.26 6.98 -16.32
CA THR A 194 -0.74 6.76 -14.95
C THR A 194 0.65 7.34 -14.78
N THR A 195 1.53 7.12 -15.76
CA THR A 195 2.90 7.66 -15.76
C THR A 195 2.91 9.18 -15.68
N TYR A 196 2.04 9.85 -16.46
CA TYR A 196 1.88 11.30 -16.39
C TYR A 196 1.44 11.74 -14.99
N ILE A 197 0.36 11.14 -14.46
CA ILE A 197 -0.23 11.56 -13.18
C ILE A 197 0.79 11.38 -12.05
N LYS A 198 1.49 10.24 -12.02
CA LYS A 198 2.57 9.99 -11.06
C LYS A 198 3.66 11.06 -11.17
N THR A 199 4.13 11.35 -12.37
CA THR A 199 5.16 12.38 -12.60
C THR A 199 4.74 13.74 -12.04
N ARG A 200 3.48 14.14 -12.26
CA ARG A 200 2.92 15.36 -11.68
C ARG A 200 2.86 15.31 -10.16
N VAL A 201 2.31 14.24 -9.59
CA VAL A 201 2.25 14.04 -8.13
C VAL A 201 3.64 14.18 -7.49
N ILE A 202 4.65 13.56 -8.08
CA ILE A 202 6.03 13.62 -7.58
C ILE A 202 6.59 15.04 -7.64
N ARG A 203 6.32 15.78 -8.73
CA ARG A 203 6.72 17.19 -8.84
C ARG A 203 6.08 18.03 -7.73
N GLU A 204 4.77 17.91 -7.54
CA GLU A 204 4.04 18.64 -6.49
C GLU A 204 4.54 18.29 -5.08
N ILE A 205 4.83 17.01 -4.81
CA ILE A 205 5.45 16.59 -3.54
C ILE A 205 6.80 17.29 -3.36
N ASN A 206 7.66 17.26 -4.37
CA ASN A 206 9.01 17.84 -4.28
C ASN A 206 8.97 19.36 -4.06
N GLU A 207 8.06 20.08 -4.71
CA GLU A 207 7.86 21.52 -4.49
C GLU A 207 7.41 21.80 -3.05
N ARG A 208 6.49 20.99 -2.51
CA ARG A 208 5.99 21.16 -1.14
C ARG A 208 7.04 20.78 -0.09
N LEU A 209 7.86 19.77 -0.33
CA LEU A 209 8.95 19.39 0.57
C LEU A 209 10.06 20.45 0.66
N GLN A 210 10.20 21.31 -0.35
CA GLN A 210 11.15 22.43 -0.30
C GLN A 210 10.67 23.57 0.59
N ASN A 211 9.37 23.67 0.86
CA ASN A 211 8.82 24.73 1.68
C ASN A 211 8.50 24.23 3.10
N HIS A 212 9.17 24.81 4.09
CA HIS A 212 9.01 24.44 5.50
C HIS A 212 7.58 24.58 6.04
N SER A 213 6.77 25.47 5.46
CA SER A 213 5.38 25.63 5.89
C SER A 213 4.47 24.51 5.37
N THR A 214 4.84 23.84 4.27
CA THR A 214 3.96 22.86 3.59
C THR A 214 4.49 21.42 3.63
N GLN A 215 5.77 21.21 3.94
CA GLN A 215 6.42 19.90 3.96
C GLN A 215 5.77 18.86 4.90
N THR A 216 5.03 19.31 5.94
CA THR A 216 4.34 18.42 6.90
C THR A 216 2.83 18.63 6.94
N ASP A 217 2.26 19.33 5.95
CA ASP A 217 0.81 19.49 5.86
C ASP A 217 0.12 18.15 5.58
N ASP A 218 -1.12 18.02 6.06
CA ASP A 218 -1.90 16.79 5.87
C ASP A 218 -2.11 16.48 4.39
N SER A 219 -2.29 17.49 3.54
CA SER A 219 -2.41 17.30 2.09
C SER A 219 -1.12 16.72 1.50
N THR A 220 0.05 17.20 1.90
CA THR A 220 1.35 16.65 1.48
C THR A 220 1.48 15.19 1.91
N ILE A 221 1.15 14.90 3.17
CA ILE A 221 1.23 13.55 3.72
C ILE A 221 0.28 12.59 2.99
N ILE A 222 -0.97 13.00 2.76
CA ILE A 222 -1.96 12.22 1.99
C ILE A 222 -1.48 11.98 0.56
N THR A 223 -0.93 12.99 -0.10
CA THR A 223 -0.39 12.83 -1.46
C THR A 223 0.75 11.82 -1.50
N ILE A 224 1.64 11.83 -0.51
CA ILE A 224 2.71 10.82 -0.43
C ILE A 224 2.13 9.44 -0.08
N ILE A 225 1.10 9.32 0.77
CA ILE A 225 0.39 8.05 1.02
C ILE A 225 -0.19 7.50 -0.29
N HIS A 226 -0.88 8.33 -1.06
CA HIS A 226 -1.44 7.94 -2.36
C HIS A 226 -0.38 7.53 -3.37
N LEU A 227 0.79 8.20 -3.39
CA LEU A 227 1.93 7.77 -4.20
C LEU A 227 2.48 6.40 -3.73
N ILE A 228 2.60 6.17 -2.42
CA ILE A 228 3.02 4.86 -1.90
C ILE A 228 2.03 3.78 -2.32
N VAL A 229 0.73 4.05 -2.23
CA VAL A 229 -0.35 3.15 -2.66
C VAL A 229 -0.24 2.83 -4.16
N SER A 230 -0.02 3.84 -5.01
CA SER A 230 0.04 3.68 -6.46
C SER A 230 1.27 2.90 -6.94
N GLU A 231 2.28 2.73 -6.09
CA GLU A 231 3.43 1.89 -6.37
C GLU A 231 3.24 0.45 -5.83
N MET A 232 2.23 0.16 -4.99
CA MET A 232 2.19 -1.09 -4.21
C MET A 232 2.16 -2.33 -5.11
N GLY A 233 3.14 -3.20 -4.95
CA GLY A 233 3.28 -4.41 -5.76
C GLY A 233 4.00 -4.19 -7.09
N ALA A 234 4.45 -2.97 -7.38
CA ALA A 234 5.35 -2.61 -8.46
C ALA A 234 6.76 -2.27 -7.91
N GLY A 235 7.76 -2.21 -8.80
CA GLY A 235 9.08 -1.67 -8.48
C GLY A 235 9.98 -2.51 -7.56
N THR A 236 11.13 -1.94 -7.17
CA THR A 236 12.09 -2.60 -6.29
C THR A 236 11.73 -2.41 -4.82
N GLU A 237 11.80 -3.48 -4.04
CA GLU A 237 11.48 -3.45 -2.61
C GLU A 237 12.32 -2.43 -1.81
N GLU A 238 13.56 -2.21 -2.26
CA GLU A 238 14.49 -1.26 -1.64
C GLU A 238 14.04 0.19 -1.80
N ALA A 239 13.55 0.57 -3.00
CA ALA A 239 13.03 1.91 -3.24
C ALA A 239 11.81 2.19 -2.35
N PHE A 240 10.97 1.18 -2.20
CA PHE A 240 9.83 1.20 -1.29
C PHE A 240 10.20 1.47 0.16
N ASP A 241 11.19 0.74 0.68
CA ASP A 241 11.64 0.89 2.06
C ASP A 241 12.21 2.30 2.32
N VAL A 242 12.88 2.91 1.33
CA VAL A 242 13.37 4.29 1.41
C VAL A 242 12.21 5.30 1.49
N HIS A 243 11.16 5.11 0.69
CA HIS A 243 9.99 5.99 0.72
C HIS A 243 9.23 5.88 2.05
N LEU A 244 9.09 4.66 2.58
CA LEU A 244 8.43 4.44 3.87
C LEU A 244 9.23 5.04 5.04
N ASP A 245 10.56 4.91 5.04
CA ASP A 245 11.42 5.57 6.02
C ASP A 245 11.36 7.11 5.94
N GLY A 246 11.27 7.65 4.72
CA GLY A 246 11.00 9.07 4.49
C GLY A 246 9.68 9.52 5.13
N MET A 247 8.62 8.73 4.97
CA MET A 247 7.31 8.98 5.57
C MET A 247 7.37 8.98 7.10
N VAL A 248 8.05 8.00 7.72
CA VAL A 248 8.24 7.95 9.18
C VAL A 248 8.89 9.24 9.69
N ARG A 249 9.91 9.75 8.98
CA ARG A 249 10.57 11.01 9.32
C ARG A 249 9.65 12.22 9.22
N ILE A 250 8.82 12.32 8.18
CA ILE A 250 7.84 13.41 8.01
C ILE A 250 6.80 13.38 9.14
N VAL A 251 6.28 12.20 9.48
CA VAL A 251 5.31 12.05 10.58
C VAL A 251 5.95 12.40 11.93
N ALA A 252 7.21 12.00 12.16
CA ALA A 252 7.94 12.38 13.36
C ALA A 252 8.12 13.90 13.47
N GLN A 253 8.44 14.58 12.35
CA GLN A 253 8.55 16.04 12.30
C GLN A 253 7.21 16.74 12.60
N ARG A 254 6.08 16.13 12.22
CA ARG A 254 4.73 16.62 12.55
C ARG A 254 4.35 16.41 14.03
N GLY A 255 5.15 15.65 14.77
CA GLY A 255 4.93 15.31 16.18
C GLY A 255 4.26 13.95 16.42
N GLY A 256 4.21 13.08 15.41
CA GLY A 256 3.66 11.73 15.51
C GLY A 256 2.27 11.56 14.89
N LEU A 257 1.78 10.31 14.85
CA LEU A 257 0.52 9.95 14.17
C LEU A 257 -0.71 10.69 14.74
N HIS A 258 -0.74 10.95 16.04
CA HIS A 258 -1.85 11.66 16.70
C HIS A 258 -1.93 13.16 16.33
N ARG A 259 -0.94 13.70 15.62
CA ARG A 259 -0.89 15.10 15.16
C ARG A 259 -1.30 15.25 13.69
N LEU A 260 -1.63 14.14 13.03
CA LEU A 260 -2.15 14.17 11.65
C LEU A 260 -3.63 14.57 11.66
N GLY A 261 -4.03 15.38 10.69
CA GLY A 261 -5.36 15.98 10.62
C GLY A 261 -6.46 15.05 10.12
N LEU A 262 -7.52 15.66 9.57
CA LEU A 262 -8.76 15.00 9.12
C LEU A 262 -9.36 14.08 10.19
N GLN A 263 -9.42 14.56 11.44
CA GLN A 263 -9.98 13.80 12.57
C GLN A 263 -9.31 12.43 12.78
N GLY A 264 -8.01 12.32 12.44
CA GLY A 264 -7.23 11.09 12.58
C GLY A 264 -7.35 10.13 11.39
N LEU A 265 -8.11 10.49 10.34
CA LEU A 265 -8.23 9.70 9.11
C LEU A 265 -6.88 9.54 8.40
N THR A 266 -6.05 10.59 8.35
CA THR A 266 -4.72 10.50 7.72
C THR A 266 -3.84 9.47 8.42
N ALA A 267 -3.86 9.45 9.76
CA ALA A 267 -3.12 8.45 10.54
C ALA A 267 -3.68 7.04 10.35
N LEU A 268 -5.02 6.91 10.26
CA LEU A 268 -5.69 5.65 9.98
C LEU A 268 -5.30 5.09 8.61
N LEU A 269 -5.42 5.88 7.54
CA LEU A 269 -5.10 5.46 6.18
C LEU A 269 -3.61 5.09 6.05
N LEU A 270 -2.72 5.92 6.60
CA LEU A 270 -1.29 5.61 6.62
C LEU A 270 -1.03 4.29 7.35
N THR A 271 -1.61 4.10 8.54
CA THR A 271 -1.44 2.87 9.31
C THR A 271 -1.96 1.67 8.53
N ALA A 272 -3.15 1.77 7.93
CA ALA A 272 -3.74 0.67 7.16
C ALA A 272 -2.88 0.27 5.95
N VAL A 273 -2.35 1.24 5.21
CA VAL A 273 -1.44 0.98 4.07
C VAL A 273 -0.15 0.31 4.53
N VAL A 274 0.47 0.81 5.60
CA VAL A 274 1.70 0.21 6.14
C VAL A 274 1.46 -1.20 6.68
N MET A 275 0.31 -1.45 7.31
CA MET A 275 -0.07 -2.77 7.78
C MET A 275 -0.31 -3.74 6.61
N ASN A 276 -0.96 -3.31 5.52
CA ASN A 276 -1.08 -4.12 4.30
C ASN A 276 0.30 -4.51 3.76
N LEU A 277 1.21 -3.56 3.61
CA LEU A 277 2.59 -3.83 3.15
C LEU A 277 3.34 -4.79 4.05
N ALA A 278 3.23 -4.60 5.37
CA ALA A 278 3.86 -5.46 6.36
C ALA A 278 3.34 -6.90 6.26
N ILE A 279 2.03 -7.07 6.10
CA ILE A 279 1.39 -8.37 5.85
C ILE A 279 1.91 -8.94 4.54
N PHE A 280 1.85 -8.23 3.42
CA PHE A 280 2.28 -8.83 2.16
C PHE A 280 3.72 -9.33 2.21
N ARG A 281 4.61 -8.58 2.85
CA ARG A 281 6.04 -8.87 2.90
C ARG A 281 6.47 -9.76 4.07
N ALA A 282 5.53 -10.19 4.91
CA ALA A 282 5.82 -10.87 6.16
C ALA A 282 6.87 -10.15 7.03
N LYS A 283 6.74 -8.82 7.13
CA LYS A 283 7.60 -7.95 7.93
C LYS A 283 6.84 -7.38 9.12
N ILE A 284 7.57 -7.01 10.16
CA ILE A 284 7.01 -6.29 11.31
C ILE A 284 7.01 -4.78 10.98
N PRO A 285 5.87 -4.08 11.07
CA PRO A 285 5.83 -2.64 10.84
C PRO A 285 6.52 -1.88 11.98
N ASN A 286 6.90 -0.63 11.74
CA ASN A 286 7.47 0.23 12.78
C ASN A 286 6.53 0.31 14.00
N SER A 287 7.10 0.29 15.21
CA SER A 287 6.36 0.25 16.47
C SER A 287 5.35 1.40 16.63
N MET A 288 5.59 2.56 16.01
CA MET A 288 4.64 3.69 16.03
C MET A 288 3.24 3.30 15.50
N TYR A 289 3.19 2.43 14.49
CA TYR A 289 1.93 1.99 13.89
C TYR A 289 1.22 0.97 14.81
N LEU A 290 1.97 0.02 15.38
CA LEU A 290 1.43 -0.96 16.32
C LEU A 290 0.91 -0.31 17.62
N GLN A 291 1.62 0.70 18.12
CA GLN A 291 1.18 1.51 19.26
C GLN A 291 -0.11 2.27 18.91
N TYR A 292 -0.16 2.90 17.73
CA TYR A 292 -1.37 3.59 17.28
C TYR A 292 -2.59 2.67 17.25
N VAL A 293 -2.47 1.45 16.69
CA VAL A 293 -3.56 0.45 16.71
C VAL A 293 -3.99 0.12 18.15
N SER A 294 -3.03 -0.03 19.06
CA SER A 294 -3.29 -0.42 20.46
C SER A 294 -3.98 0.67 21.28
N THR A 295 -3.77 1.95 20.93
CA THR A 295 -4.42 3.07 21.62
C THR A 295 -5.88 3.31 21.23
N ARG A 296 -6.40 2.58 20.23
CA ARG A 296 -7.77 2.77 19.75
C ARG A 296 -8.74 1.84 20.48
N SER A 297 -9.74 2.43 21.12
CA SER A 297 -10.85 1.70 21.75
C SER A 297 -12.03 1.56 20.80
N GLU A 298 -12.76 0.46 20.91
CA GLU A 298 -14.04 0.30 20.23
C GLU A 298 -15.16 1.12 20.89
N PRO A 299 -16.03 1.79 20.12
CA PRO A 299 -17.24 2.38 20.67
C PRO A 299 -18.14 1.29 21.23
N ALA A 300 -18.69 1.51 22.43
CA ALA A 300 -19.49 0.54 23.18
C ALA A 300 -20.83 0.15 22.52
N VAL A 301 -21.34 0.94 21.58
CA VAL A 301 -22.62 0.68 20.90
C VAL A 301 -22.48 1.04 19.42
N ARG A 302 -22.87 0.12 18.53
CA ARG A 302 -22.99 0.39 17.09
C ARG A 302 -24.36 -0.04 16.59
N ALA A 303 -24.98 0.83 15.80
CA ALA A 303 -26.22 0.55 15.08
C ALA A 303 -25.98 -0.18 13.74
N ILE A 304 -24.73 -0.22 13.28
CA ILE A 304 -24.35 -0.76 11.97
C ILE A 304 -23.60 -2.09 12.17
N PRO A 305 -23.92 -3.14 11.41
CA PRO A 305 -23.22 -4.41 11.45
C PRO A 305 -21.71 -4.26 11.17
N LEU A 306 -20.89 -5.13 11.79
CA LEU A 306 -19.44 -5.09 11.64
C LEU A 306 -18.95 -5.84 10.39
N PRO A 307 -17.81 -5.45 9.82
CA PRO A 307 -17.20 -6.14 8.68
C PRO A 307 -16.48 -7.39 9.16
N GLU A 308 -17.26 -8.40 9.53
CA GLU A 308 -16.76 -9.65 10.07
C GLU A 308 -15.93 -10.43 9.04
N SER A 309 -14.95 -11.18 9.52
CA SER A 309 -14.05 -12.01 8.72
C SER A 309 -13.38 -13.09 9.58
N PRO A 310 -12.69 -14.07 8.97
CA PRO A 310 -11.92 -15.06 9.71
C PRO A 310 -10.82 -14.49 10.64
N ILE A 311 -10.45 -13.22 10.46
CA ILE A 311 -9.41 -12.52 11.23
C ILE A 311 -9.96 -11.38 12.11
N TYR A 312 -11.29 -11.17 12.10
CA TYR A 312 -11.97 -10.20 12.96
C TYR A 312 -13.45 -10.54 13.12
N CYS A 313 -13.87 -10.84 14.36
CA CYS A 313 -15.27 -11.01 14.74
C CYS A 313 -15.42 -10.54 16.20
N SER A 314 -16.47 -9.77 16.49
CA SER A 314 -16.68 -9.19 17.83
C SER A 314 -17.63 -9.98 18.72
N ILE A 315 -18.52 -10.80 18.15
CA ILE A 315 -19.56 -11.54 18.88
C ILE A 315 -19.61 -12.99 18.36
N SER A 316 -19.42 -13.95 19.28
CA SER A 316 -19.64 -15.37 19.02
C SER A 316 -21.09 -15.75 19.42
N PRO A 317 -21.85 -16.55 18.63
CA PRO A 317 -21.44 -17.26 17.42
C PRO A 317 -21.90 -16.58 16.11
N LEU A 318 -20.95 -15.90 15.48
CA LEU A 318 -20.62 -15.77 14.05
C LEU A 318 -21.64 -15.22 13.02
N PHE A 319 -21.17 -14.16 12.36
CA PHE A 319 -21.71 -13.45 11.19
C PHE A 319 -23.20 -13.15 11.32
N VAL A 320 -23.50 -11.97 11.86
CA VAL A 320 -24.85 -11.37 11.76
C VAL A 320 -25.34 -11.38 10.29
N HIS A 321 -24.40 -11.41 9.33
CA HIS A 321 -24.62 -11.50 7.88
C HIS A 321 -24.70 -12.91 7.30
N SER A 322 -24.91 -13.98 8.08
CA SER A 322 -25.26 -15.33 7.57
C SER A 322 -26.54 -15.39 6.73
N ARG A 323 -27.14 -14.23 6.41
CA ARG A 323 -28.33 -14.03 5.60
C ARG A 323 -28.11 -13.05 4.44
N SER A 324 -26.86 -12.67 4.14
CA SER A 324 -26.60 -11.85 2.96
C SER A 324 -26.74 -12.71 1.70
N PRO A 325 -27.29 -12.17 0.61
CA PRO A 325 -27.48 -12.92 -0.63
C PRO A 325 -26.16 -13.39 -1.24
N GLU A 326 -25.03 -12.76 -0.88
CA GLU A 326 -23.69 -13.10 -1.35
C GLU A 326 -23.04 -14.25 -0.55
N CYS A 327 -23.57 -14.63 0.62
CA CYS A 327 -22.98 -15.67 1.47
C CYS A 327 -23.80 -16.96 1.42
N SER A 328 -23.40 -17.89 0.55
CA SER A 328 -23.97 -19.24 0.54
C SER A 328 -23.67 -20.02 1.84
N ASP A 329 -24.50 -20.99 2.21
CA ASP A 329 -24.28 -21.84 3.39
C ASP A 329 -22.90 -22.54 3.34
N HIS A 330 -22.46 -22.92 2.15
CA HIS A 330 -21.14 -23.48 1.91
C HIS A 330 -20.01 -22.48 2.22
N THR A 331 -20.18 -21.22 1.79
CA THR A 331 -19.25 -20.12 2.09
C THR A 331 -19.22 -19.84 3.59
N TYR A 332 -20.38 -19.72 4.24
CA TYR A 332 -20.48 -19.53 5.68
C TYR A 332 -19.74 -20.62 6.47
N GLY A 333 -19.91 -21.88 6.08
CA GLY A 333 -19.21 -23.01 6.70
C GLY A 333 -17.68 -22.90 6.60
N ILE A 334 -17.15 -22.43 5.46
CA ILE A 334 -15.72 -22.18 5.27
C ILE A 334 -15.24 -21.06 6.20
N LEU A 335 -15.99 -19.97 6.29
CA LEU A 335 -15.63 -18.81 7.11
C LEU A 335 -15.62 -19.17 8.60
N CYS A 336 -16.57 -19.99 9.05
CA CYS A 336 -16.58 -20.53 10.42
C CYS A 336 -15.34 -21.40 10.70
N ASP A 337 -15.01 -22.31 9.77
CA ASP A 337 -13.81 -23.15 9.86
C ASP A 337 -12.54 -22.30 9.98
N MET A 338 -12.40 -21.24 9.15
CA MET A 338 -11.23 -20.35 9.19
C MET A 338 -11.18 -19.47 10.43
N PHE A 339 -12.32 -18.95 10.91
CA PHE A 339 -12.38 -18.22 12.17
C PHE A 339 -11.94 -19.08 13.35
N ASN A 340 -12.45 -20.31 13.43
CA ASN A 340 -12.08 -21.27 14.45
C ASN A 340 -10.58 -21.59 14.39
N LEU A 341 -10.03 -21.80 13.18
CA LEU A 341 -8.61 -22.03 12.98
C LEU A 341 -7.74 -20.84 13.43
N THR A 342 -8.14 -19.61 13.09
CA THR A 342 -7.44 -18.39 13.51
C THR A 342 -7.38 -18.29 15.04
N ASN A 343 -8.51 -18.48 15.73
CA ASN A 343 -8.57 -18.43 17.19
C ASN A 343 -7.77 -19.54 17.85
N LEU A 344 -7.85 -20.75 17.30
CA LEU A 344 -7.08 -21.90 17.74
C LEU A 344 -5.57 -21.58 17.67
N ALA A 345 -5.10 -21.02 16.55
CA ALA A 345 -3.69 -20.64 16.35
C ALA A 345 -3.21 -19.53 17.31
N ILE A 346 -4.04 -18.50 17.54
CA ILE A 346 -3.71 -17.39 18.43
C ILE A 346 -3.69 -17.83 19.90
N THR A 347 -4.66 -18.65 20.31
CA THR A 347 -4.76 -19.17 21.68
C THR A 347 -3.58 -20.06 22.00
N TYR A 348 -3.25 -20.99 21.10
CA TYR A 348 -2.08 -21.87 21.23
C TYR A 348 -0.78 -21.08 21.46
N THR A 349 -0.59 -19.98 20.73
CA THR A 349 0.60 -19.13 20.84
C THR A 349 0.67 -18.39 22.17
N SER A 350 -0.47 -17.89 22.64
CA SER A 350 -0.55 -17.16 23.91
C SER A 350 -0.23 -18.06 25.10
N SER A 351 -0.69 -19.31 25.06
CA SER A 351 -0.57 -20.24 26.18
C SER A 351 0.76 -20.99 26.25
N ASN A 352 1.54 -21.05 25.15
CA ASN A 352 2.89 -21.62 25.13
C ASN A 352 3.93 -20.86 26.00
N ARG A 353 3.50 -19.79 26.70
CA ARG A 353 4.28 -19.08 27.74
C ARG A 353 4.25 -19.77 29.10
N THR A 354 3.31 -20.69 29.33
CA THR A 354 3.25 -21.54 30.53
C THR A 354 3.58 -22.99 30.15
N PRO A 355 4.34 -23.74 30.96
CA PRO A 355 4.65 -25.13 30.64
C PRO A 355 3.36 -25.94 30.53
N PHE A 356 2.96 -26.25 29.30
CA PHE A 356 1.78 -27.01 29.01
C PHE A 356 1.93 -28.47 29.42
N GLN A 357 0.82 -29.06 29.87
CA GLN A 357 0.66 -30.50 29.90
C GLN A 357 0.49 -30.99 28.45
N GLY A 358 1.18 -32.06 28.05
CA GLY A 358 1.24 -32.54 26.66
C GLY A 358 -0.10 -32.75 25.94
N GLY A 359 -1.23 -32.86 26.69
CA GLY A 359 -2.56 -33.05 26.11
C GLY A 359 -3.15 -31.85 25.34
N ASP A 360 -2.71 -30.60 25.58
CA ASP A 360 -3.29 -29.43 24.88
C ASP A 360 -2.68 -29.22 23.48
N VAL A 361 -1.42 -29.63 23.29
CA VAL A 361 -0.74 -29.59 21.99
C VAL A 361 -1.36 -30.60 21.02
N ASP A 362 -1.60 -31.83 21.49
CA ASP A 362 -2.23 -32.89 20.69
C ASP A 362 -3.67 -32.50 20.28
N SER A 363 -4.38 -31.77 21.14
CA SER A 363 -5.73 -31.24 20.84
C SER A 363 -5.71 -30.17 19.75
N TYR A 364 -4.77 -29.21 19.83
CA TYR A 364 -4.56 -28.19 18.80
C TYR A 364 -4.31 -28.84 17.43
N GLU A 365 -3.32 -29.73 17.36
CA GLU A 365 -2.93 -30.33 16.08
C GLU A 365 -4.06 -31.15 15.48
N THR A 366 -4.75 -31.94 16.31
CA THR A 366 -5.90 -32.74 15.86
C THR A 366 -7.01 -31.86 15.27
N ASN A 367 -7.39 -30.78 15.97
CA ASN A 367 -8.44 -29.87 15.52
C ASN A 367 -8.06 -29.12 14.23
N ALA A 368 -6.82 -28.64 14.15
CA ALA A 368 -6.32 -27.94 12.97
C ALA A 368 -6.29 -28.86 11.73
N HIS A 369 -5.82 -30.11 11.88
CA HIS A 369 -5.82 -31.09 10.80
C HIS A 369 -7.24 -31.51 10.39
N GLN A 370 -8.18 -31.65 11.33
CA GLN A 370 -9.58 -31.93 11.01
C GLN A 370 -10.21 -30.84 10.15
N ILE A 371 -9.99 -29.56 10.49
CA ILE A 371 -10.43 -28.42 9.67
C ILE A 371 -9.82 -28.53 8.26
N TYR A 372 -8.52 -28.82 8.17
CA TYR A 372 -7.84 -28.92 6.89
C TYR A 372 -8.37 -30.07 6.03
N THR A 373 -8.60 -31.25 6.61
CA THR A 373 -9.20 -32.38 5.90
C THR A 373 -10.60 -32.05 5.40
N ARG A 374 -11.45 -31.43 6.22
CA ARG A 374 -12.79 -31.00 5.77
C ARG A 374 -12.69 -30.05 4.58
N LEU A 375 -11.77 -29.10 4.63
CA LEU A 375 -11.57 -28.11 3.57
C LEU A 375 -11.07 -28.75 2.26
N LEU A 376 -10.16 -29.73 2.33
CA LEU A 376 -9.67 -30.47 1.16
C LEU A 376 -10.76 -31.30 0.47
N LEU A 377 -11.76 -31.76 1.24
CA LEU A 377 -12.89 -32.53 0.72
C LEU A 377 -13.99 -31.66 0.12
N ARG A 378 -13.91 -30.33 0.26
CA ARG A 378 -14.92 -29.43 -0.32
C ARG A 378 -14.74 -29.34 -1.84
N PRO A 379 -15.84 -29.44 -2.61
CA PRO A 379 -15.77 -29.40 -4.06
C PRO A 379 -15.37 -28.01 -4.58
N SER A 380 -14.82 -27.97 -5.80
CA SER A 380 -14.59 -26.72 -6.53
C SER A 380 -15.88 -26.23 -7.17
N ALA A 381 -16.09 -24.91 -7.22
CA ALA A 381 -17.19 -24.31 -7.99
C ALA A 381 -17.11 -24.54 -9.50
N ARG A 382 -15.99 -25.09 -10.00
CA ARG A 382 -15.84 -25.48 -11.40
C ARG A 382 -16.51 -26.82 -11.73
N ASP A 383 -16.95 -27.57 -10.73
CA ASP A 383 -17.70 -28.80 -10.95
C ASP A 383 -19.16 -28.46 -11.28
N GLU A 384 -19.52 -28.60 -12.55
CA GLU A 384 -20.85 -28.28 -13.08
C GLU A 384 -21.97 -29.12 -12.47
N THR A 385 -21.64 -30.24 -11.81
CA THR A 385 -22.63 -31.20 -11.28
C THR A 385 -23.11 -30.89 -9.87
N LEU A 386 -22.54 -29.86 -9.22
CA LEU A 386 -22.74 -29.59 -7.80
C LEU A 386 -23.47 -28.27 -7.54
N GLU A 387 -24.08 -28.15 -6.37
CA GLU A 387 -24.82 -26.95 -5.94
C GLU A 387 -23.93 -25.70 -5.84
N THR A 388 -22.63 -25.88 -5.57
CA THR A 388 -21.63 -24.81 -5.54
C THR A 388 -21.15 -24.38 -6.94
N SER A 389 -21.69 -24.95 -8.02
CA SER A 389 -21.28 -24.64 -9.38
C SER A 389 -21.45 -23.15 -9.69
N GLN A 390 -20.41 -22.53 -10.24
CA GLN A 390 -20.35 -21.10 -10.60
C GLN A 390 -20.51 -20.11 -9.42
N ASP A 391 -20.49 -20.57 -8.17
CA ASP A 391 -20.36 -19.70 -7.00
C ASP A 391 -18.89 -19.28 -6.83
N TRP A 392 -18.52 -18.19 -7.49
CA TRP A 392 -17.14 -17.69 -7.49
C TRP A 392 -16.73 -17.05 -6.16
N ILE A 393 -17.67 -16.56 -5.35
CA ILE A 393 -17.38 -16.07 -3.99
C ILE A 393 -16.99 -17.24 -3.11
N TYR A 394 -17.76 -18.33 -3.16
CA TYR A 394 -17.43 -19.59 -2.51
C TYR A 394 -16.05 -20.09 -2.95
N GLU A 395 -15.76 -20.10 -4.26
CA GLU A 395 -14.48 -20.60 -4.78
C GLU A 395 -13.30 -19.75 -4.32
N ALA A 396 -13.44 -18.42 -4.33
CA ALA A 396 -12.42 -17.52 -3.81
C ALA A 396 -12.19 -17.74 -2.31
N CYS A 397 -13.26 -17.91 -1.52
CA CYS A 397 -13.17 -18.24 -0.09
C CYS A 397 -12.48 -19.59 0.13
N ARG A 398 -12.84 -20.63 -0.66
CA ARG A 398 -12.28 -21.98 -0.57
C ARG A 398 -10.78 -21.97 -0.86
N LEU A 399 -10.35 -21.31 -1.94
CA LEU A 399 -8.96 -21.25 -2.36
C LEU A 399 -8.10 -20.42 -1.39
N ALA A 400 -8.59 -19.26 -0.94
CA ALA A 400 -7.91 -18.48 0.09
C ALA A 400 -7.78 -19.27 1.39
N SER A 401 -8.84 -19.98 1.78
CA SER A 401 -8.82 -20.87 2.95
C SER A 401 -7.80 -21.99 2.82
N LEU A 402 -7.65 -22.60 1.64
CA LEU A 402 -6.69 -23.69 1.42
C LEU A 402 -5.26 -23.18 1.60
N ILE A 403 -4.93 -22.02 1.02
CA ILE A 403 -3.62 -21.38 1.18
C ILE A 403 -3.39 -21.03 2.66
N TYR A 404 -4.37 -20.39 3.30
CA TYR A 404 -4.28 -19.93 4.68
C TYR A 404 -4.17 -21.09 5.69
N CYS A 405 -5.03 -22.09 5.56
CA CYS A 405 -5.09 -23.26 6.42
C CYS A 405 -3.82 -24.10 6.31
N ARG A 406 -3.35 -24.38 5.09
CA ARG A 406 -2.09 -25.10 4.86
C ARG A 406 -0.91 -24.37 5.50
N ALA A 407 -0.86 -23.03 5.42
CA ALA A 407 0.19 -22.23 6.06
C ALA A 407 0.19 -22.41 7.59
N ILE A 408 -0.98 -22.36 8.23
CA ILE A 408 -1.13 -22.50 9.70
C ILE A 408 -0.81 -23.93 10.16
N VAL A 409 -1.38 -24.94 9.48
CA VAL A 409 -1.25 -26.36 9.86
C VAL A 409 0.20 -26.83 9.69
N HIS A 410 0.83 -26.49 8.58
CA HIS A 410 2.21 -26.92 8.30
C HIS A 410 3.28 -25.95 8.79
N ARG A 411 2.90 -24.81 9.39
CA ARG A 411 3.82 -23.77 9.87
C ARG A 411 4.80 -23.29 8.79
N ILE A 412 4.27 -23.03 7.60
CA ILE A 412 5.03 -22.53 6.45
C ILE A 412 4.51 -21.14 6.04
N ALA A 413 5.38 -20.31 5.46
CA ALA A 413 4.98 -19.00 4.96
C ALA A 413 3.80 -19.10 3.98
N ILE A 414 2.92 -18.10 3.96
CA ILE A 414 1.74 -18.06 3.07
C ILE A 414 2.17 -18.15 1.60
N SER A 415 3.28 -17.50 1.23
CA SER A 415 3.89 -17.58 -0.10
C SER A 415 4.37 -18.99 -0.48
N GLU A 416 4.89 -19.78 0.47
CA GLU A 416 5.23 -21.19 0.24
C GLU A 416 3.98 -22.08 0.20
N SER A 417 2.97 -21.76 1.00
CA SER A 417 1.68 -22.44 1.01
C SER A 417 0.98 -22.35 -0.36
N ALA A 418 1.07 -21.17 -0.99
CA ALA A 418 0.46 -20.87 -2.27
C ALA A 418 1.02 -21.65 -3.47
N LYS A 419 2.24 -22.20 -3.35
CA LYS A 419 2.88 -23.03 -4.40
C LYS A 419 2.30 -24.45 -4.50
N ALA A 420 1.38 -24.83 -3.61
CA ALA A 420 0.69 -26.12 -3.71
C ALA A 420 0.03 -26.26 -5.09
N MET A 421 0.22 -27.43 -5.72
CA MET A 421 -0.44 -27.73 -6.98
C MET A 421 -1.95 -27.72 -6.79
N HIS A 422 -2.66 -27.02 -7.67
CA HIS A 422 -4.11 -27.08 -7.72
C HIS A 422 -4.53 -28.29 -8.56
N ALA A 423 -5.22 -29.27 -7.95
CA ALA A 423 -5.71 -30.43 -8.69
C ALA A 423 -6.70 -29.96 -9.79
N ARG A 424 -6.32 -30.10 -11.06
CA ARG A 424 -7.22 -29.83 -12.19
C ARG A 424 -8.33 -30.88 -12.19
N SER A 425 -9.58 -30.47 -12.39
CA SER A 425 -10.63 -31.40 -12.79
C SER A 425 -10.24 -32.02 -14.13
N PRO A 426 -10.01 -33.34 -14.21
CA PRO A 426 -9.69 -33.99 -15.47
C PRO A 426 -10.98 -34.07 -16.30
N GLY A 427 -11.21 -33.11 -17.20
CA GLY A 427 -12.38 -33.18 -18.07
C GLY A 427 -12.67 -32.04 -19.05
N LEU A 428 -12.23 -30.80 -18.84
CA LEU A 428 -12.89 -29.67 -19.55
C LEU A 428 -12.15 -28.97 -20.70
N ASN A 429 -10.84 -29.19 -20.94
CA ASN A 429 -10.11 -28.35 -21.92
C ASN A 429 -9.33 -29.12 -22.99
N SER A 430 -10.03 -29.70 -23.97
CA SER A 430 -9.39 -30.07 -25.25
C SER A 430 -9.90 -29.31 -26.48
N ASN A 431 -10.97 -28.51 -26.37
CA ASN A 431 -11.67 -27.97 -27.55
C ASN A 431 -11.96 -26.45 -27.54
N ILE A 432 -11.35 -25.64 -26.67
CA ILE A 432 -11.56 -24.18 -26.67
C ILE A 432 -10.35 -23.49 -27.32
N ASP A 433 -10.62 -22.60 -28.28
CA ASP A 433 -9.62 -21.85 -29.04
C ASP A 433 -8.65 -21.08 -28.12
N PRO A 434 -7.32 -21.26 -28.27
CA PRO A 434 -6.30 -20.60 -27.43
C PRO A 434 -6.26 -19.06 -27.51
N GLU A 435 -6.93 -18.45 -28.50
CA GLU A 435 -6.85 -17.01 -28.77
C GLU A 435 -7.83 -16.13 -27.95
N LEU A 436 -8.81 -16.71 -27.25
CA LEU A 436 -9.87 -15.97 -26.56
C LEU A 436 -9.82 -16.04 -25.02
N MET A 437 -8.87 -16.76 -24.44
CA MET A 437 -8.67 -16.83 -22.99
C MET A 437 -7.28 -16.34 -22.61
N PRO A 438 -7.14 -15.48 -21.58
CA PRO A 438 -5.83 -15.09 -21.10
C PRO A 438 -5.10 -16.36 -20.61
N THR A 439 -3.83 -16.47 -21.01
CA THR A 439 -2.93 -17.62 -20.94
C THR A 439 -2.50 -18.03 -19.53
N TYR A 440 -3.42 -18.06 -18.57
CA TYR A 440 -3.12 -18.50 -17.20
C TYR A 440 -3.34 -20.00 -17.05
N SER A 441 -2.22 -20.73 -17.09
CA SER A 441 -2.16 -22.10 -16.57
C SER A 441 -2.43 -22.05 -15.06
N THR A 442 -3.54 -22.62 -14.58
CA THR A 442 -3.88 -22.70 -13.14
C THR A 442 -3.06 -23.79 -12.47
N ASP A 443 -1.75 -23.59 -12.39
CA ASP A 443 -0.81 -24.59 -11.90
C ASP A 443 -0.65 -24.54 -10.38
N THR A 444 -0.84 -23.36 -9.78
CA THR A 444 -0.77 -23.16 -8.33
C THR A 444 -2.11 -22.76 -7.72
N ALA A 445 -2.25 -22.97 -6.41
CA ALA A 445 -3.42 -22.50 -5.66
C ALA A 445 -3.62 -20.97 -5.78
N LEU A 446 -2.54 -20.19 -5.92
CA LEU A 446 -2.64 -18.75 -6.14
C LEU A 446 -3.21 -18.40 -7.52
N ASP A 447 -2.78 -19.10 -8.57
CA ASP A 447 -3.30 -18.87 -9.92
C ASP A 447 -4.78 -19.19 -9.98
N ALA A 448 -5.20 -20.28 -9.34
CA ALA A 448 -6.61 -20.63 -9.19
C ALA A 448 -7.37 -19.55 -8.39
N LEU A 449 -6.80 -19.02 -7.31
CA LEU A 449 -7.43 -17.98 -6.50
C LEU A 449 -7.63 -16.69 -7.31
N VAL A 450 -6.62 -16.28 -8.07
CA VAL A 450 -6.70 -15.13 -8.99
C VAL A 450 -7.85 -15.33 -9.97
N SER A 451 -7.86 -16.45 -10.69
CA SER A 451 -8.91 -16.72 -11.67
C SER A 451 -10.30 -16.77 -11.04
N ALA A 452 -10.45 -17.36 -9.84
CA ALA A 452 -11.73 -17.36 -9.15
C ALA A 452 -12.15 -15.95 -8.74
N PHE A 453 -11.21 -15.14 -8.22
CA PHE A 453 -11.46 -13.77 -7.76
C PHE A 453 -11.84 -12.82 -8.89
N GLU A 454 -11.24 -12.96 -10.07
CA GLU A 454 -11.58 -12.20 -11.29
C GLU A 454 -13.00 -12.48 -11.78
N MET A 455 -13.53 -13.67 -11.52
CA MET A 455 -14.91 -14.03 -11.87
C MET A 455 -15.95 -13.43 -10.90
N THR A 456 -15.49 -12.75 -9.85
CA THR A 456 -16.35 -12.11 -8.86
C THR A 456 -16.52 -10.62 -9.17
N ASP A 457 -17.67 -10.03 -8.87
CA ASP A 457 -17.89 -8.57 -8.95
C ASP A 457 -17.15 -7.80 -7.84
N THR A 458 -15.96 -7.29 -8.17
CA THR A 458 -15.13 -6.52 -7.24
C THR A 458 -15.50 -5.03 -7.18
N THR A 459 -16.52 -4.58 -7.94
CA THR A 459 -16.85 -3.15 -8.04
C THR A 459 -17.27 -2.58 -6.70
N ASP A 460 -18.07 -3.32 -5.92
CA ASP A 460 -18.59 -2.95 -4.59
C ASP A 460 -17.88 -3.67 -3.42
N CYS A 461 -16.70 -4.27 -3.68
CA CYS A 461 -15.83 -5.00 -2.73
C CYS A 461 -16.58 -5.78 -1.63
N TRP A 462 -17.46 -6.66 -2.12
CA TRP A 462 -18.40 -7.55 -1.45
C TRP A 462 -19.45 -6.95 -0.50
N SER A 463 -19.72 -5.63 -0.54
CA SER A 463 -20.87 -4.93 0.08
C SER A 463 -21.23 -5.32 1.52
N THR A 464 -21.86 -6.49 1.70
CA THR A 464 -22.23 -7.12 2.97
C THR A 464 -21.08 -7.90 3.65
N MET A 465 -20.04 -8.28 2.89
CA MET A 465 -18.88 -9.05 3.34
C MET A 465 -17.51 -8.37 3.08
N PRO A 466 -17.35 -7.05 3.31
CA PRO A 466 -16.09 -6.36 2.98
C PRO A 466 -14.91 -6.87 3.83
N GLY A 467 -15.17 -7.34 5.06
CA GLY A 467 -14.14 -7.97 5.89
C GLY A 467 -13.57 -9.25 5.27
N VAL A 468 -14.43 -10.08 4.66
CA VAL A 468 -14.03 -11.30 3.96
C VAL A 468 -13.28 -10.98 2.67
N PHE A 469 -13.76 -9.99 1.90
CA PHE A 469 -13.05 -9.49 0.72
C PHE A 469 -11.61 -9.09 1.10
N LEU A 470 -11.46 -8.25 2.13
CA LEU A 470 -10.16 -7.81 2.60
C LEU A 470 -9.28 -8.99 3.01
N TRP A 471 -9.81 -9.94 3.80
CA TRP A 471 -9.06 -11.12 4.23
C TRP A 471 -8.53 -11.93 3.04
N ILE A 472 -9.34 -12.16 2.01
CA ILE A 472 -8.90 -12.84 0.77
C ILE A 472 -7.76 -12.05 0.11
N CYS A 473 -7.88 -10.74 -0.03
CA CYS A 473 -6.82 -9.93 -0.62
C CYS A 473 -5.53 -9.93 0.23
N LEU A 474 -5.64 -9.98 1.56
CA LEU A 474 -4.48 -10.10 2.45
C LEU A 474 -3.78 -11.45 2.28
N VAL A 475 -4.54 -12.55 2.17
CA VAL A 475 -4.00 -13.88 1.89
C VAL A 475 -3.35 -13.93 0.51
N GLY A 476 -4.05 -13.47 -0.53
CA GLY A 476 -3.55 -13.44 -1.91
C GLY A 476 -2.32 -12.56 -2.09
N GLY A 477 -2.29 -11.38 -1.47
CA GLY A 477 -1.14 -10.49 -1.51
C GLY A 477 0.09 -11.08 -0.80
N ALA A 478 -0.11 -11.71 0.36
CA ALA A 478 0.96 -12.44 1.05
C ALA A 478 1.43 -13.69 0.29
N ALA A 479 0.51 -14.38 -0.41
CA ALA A 479 0.82 -15.51 -1.27
C ALA A 479 1.66 -15.11 -2.48
N ALA A 480 1.39 -13.95 -3.08
CA ALA A 480 2.11 -13.42 -4.24
C ALA A 480 3.51 -12.90 -3.89
N TRP A 481 3.75 -12.53 -2.62
CA TRP A 481 5.01 -11.97 -2.16
C TRP A 481 6.00 -13.05 -1.72
N ILE A 482 6.81 -13.53 -2.67
CA ILE A 482 7.95 -14.41 -2.39
C ILE A 482 9.16 -13.54 -2.01
N PRO A 483 9.80 -13.74 -0.84
CA PRO A 483 11.03 -13.06 -0.49
C PRO A 483 12.11 -13.34 -1.54
N THR A 484 12.77 -12.31 -2.05
CA THR A 484 13.89 -12.40 -3.00
C THR A 484 15.14 -12.94 -2.30
N THR A 485 15.12 -14.19 -1.85
CA THR A 485 16.32 -14.90 -1.41
C THR A 485 16.97 -15.55 -2.62
N HIS A 486 17.89 -14.84 -3.28
CA HIS A 486 18.92 -15.36 -4.19
C HIS A 486 18.52 -16.30 -5.35
N ASP A 487 17.25 -16.47 -5.67
CA ASP A 487 16.82 -17.40 -6.72
C ASP A 487 17.01 -16.85 -8.14
N LEU A 488 17.42 -17.75 -9.03
CA LEU A 488 17.48 -17.59 -10.48
C LEU A 488 16.14 -17.04 -11.02
N PRO A 489 16.14 -16.26 -12.12
CA PRO A 489 14.90 -15.74 -12.70
C PRO A 489 13.91 -16.88 -12.96
N THR A 490 12.86 -16.93 -12.16
CA THR A 490 11.79 -17.92 -12.29
C THR A 490 11.03 -17.66 -13.58
N VAL A 491 10.66 -18.74 -14.28
CA VAL A 491 10.00 -18.74 -15.61
C VAL A 491 8.70 -17.91 -15.66
N ASN A 492 8.10 -17.54 -14.52
CA ASN A 492 6.83 -16.81 -14.43
C ASN A 492 6.92 -15.47 -13.65
N SER A 493 8.03 -14.73 -13.72
CA SER A 493 8.23 -13.50 -12.94
C SER A 493 7.15 -12.44 -13.16
N THR A 494 6.72 -12.22 -14.41
CA THR A 494 5.72 -11.20 -14.78
C THR A 494 4.34 -11.50 -14.21
N SER A 495 3.89 -12.76 -14.27
CA SER A 495 2.62 -13.19 -13.69
C SER A 495 2.62 -12.96 -12.17
N ARG A 496 3.72 -13.26 -11.48
CA ARG A 496 3.85 -13.02 -10.04
C ARG A 496 3.83 -11.53 -9.69
N GLU A 497 4.54 -10.69 -10.43
CA GLU A 497 4.53 -9.24 -10.23
C GLU A 497 3.12 -8.66 -10.42
N TRP A 498 2.42 -9.12 -11.46
CA TRP A 498 1.04 -8.72 -11.69
C TRP A 498 0.13 -9.17 -10.53
N GLN A 499 0.26 -10.41 -10.03
CA GLN A 499 -0.49 -10.91 -8.88
C GLN A 499 -0.26 -10.08 -7.60
N LYS A 500 0.97 -9.60 -7.37
CA LYS A 500 1.28 -8.68 -6.25
C LYS A 500 0.51 -7.37 -6.41
N LYS A 501 0.62 -6.74 -7.59
CA LYS A 501 -0.08 -5.47 -7.91
C LYS A 501 -1.59 -5.64 -7.79
N PHE A 502 -2.13 -6.77 -8.29
CA PHE A 502 -3.55 -7.12 -8.26
C PHE A 502 -4.11 -7.17 -6.84
N PHE A 503 -3.56 -8.01 -5.96
CA PHE A 503 -4.08 -8.12 -4.59
C PHE A 503 -3.79 -6.89 -3.74
N ALA A 504 -2.64 -6.22 -3.94
CA ALA A 504 -2.32 -4.98 -3.23
C ALA A 504 -3.31 -3.86 -3.55
N SER A 505 -3.69 -3.73 -4.83
CA SER A 505 -4.66 -2.72 -5.29
C SER A 505 -6.04 -2.98 -4.70
N HIS A 506 -6.54 -4.22 -4.78
CA HIS A 506 -7.85 -4.59 -4.23
C HIS A 506 -7.89 -4.50 -2.70
N ALA A 507 -6.84 -4.96 -2.00
CA ALA A 507 -6.73 -4.81 -0.55
C ALA A 507 -6.77 -3.34 -0.13
N THR A 508 -6.10 -2.46 -0.86
CA THR A 508 -6.06 -1.03 -0.55
C THR A 508 -7.41 -0.37 -0.79
N LYS A 509 -8.06 -0.65 -1.93
CA LYS A 509 -9.42 -0.18 -2.21
C LYS A 509 -10.39 -0.61 -1.09
N CYS A 510 -10.37 -1.88 -0.71
CA CYS A 510 -11.21 -2.41 0.36
C CYS A 510 -10.85 -1.83 1.75
N SER A 511 -9.56 -1.63 2.03
CA SER A 511 -9.11 -0.98 3.26
C SER A 511 -9.64 0.44 3.38
N ILE A 512 -9.67 1.20 2.27
CA ILE A 512 -10.26 2.54 2.25
C ILE A 512 -11.76 2.46 2.59
N ILE A 513 -12.52 1.57 1.92
CA ILE A 513 -13.94 1.34 2.21
C ILE A 513 -14.19 1.10 3.71
N ILE A 514 -13.44 0.15 4.29
CA ILE A 514 -13.60 -0.23 5.69
C ILE A 514 -13.08 0.87 6.63
N ALA A 515 -12.04 1.62 6.26
CA ALA A 515 -11.48 2.68 7.09
C ALA A 515 -12.50 3.78 7.41
N PHE A 516 -13.33 4.17 6.43
CA PHE A 516 -14.35 5.19 6.61
C PHE A 516 -15.52 4.74 7.48
N GLN A 517 -15.88 3.45 7.43
CA GLN A 517 -17.06 2.93 8.12
C GLN A 517 -16.71 2.25 9.47
N TYR A 518 -15.61 1.50 9.50
CA TYR A 518 -15.21 0.61 10.60
C TYR A 518 -13.70 0.64 10.85
N PRO A 519 -13.13 1.82 11.20
CA PRO A 519 -11.68 2.02 11.30
C PRO A 519 -10.98 1.04 12.26
N ASN A 520 -11.62 0.72 13.39
CA ASN A 520 -11.05 -0.19 14.37
C ASN A 520 -11.08 -1.65 13.89
N ALA A 521 -12.16 -2.05 13.20
CA ALA A 521 -12.29 -3.40 12.68
C ALA A 521 -11.19 -3.71 11.65
N LEU A 522 -10.93 -2.75 10.74
CA LEU A 522 -9.83 -2.82 9.79
C LEU A 522 -8.48 -3.06 10.47
N LEU A 523 -8.12 -2.19 11.42
CA LEU A 523 -6.81 -2.25 12.06
C LEU A 523 -6.64 -3.50 12.94
N GLN A 524 -7.71 -3.96 13.60
CA GLN A 524 -7.69 -5.21 14.37
C GLN A 524 -7.58 -6.44 13.45
N ALA A 525 -8.30 -6.48 12.33
CA ALA A 525 -8.17 -7.54 11.34
C ALA A 525 -6.74 -7.65 10.80
N GLN A 526 -6.16 -6.52 10.37
CA GLN A 526 -4.78 -6.46 9.89
C GLN A 526 -3.78 -6.89 10.97
N ARG A 527 -4.01 -6.48 12.22
CA ARG A 527 -3.19 -6.88 13.36
C ARG A 527 -3.26 -8.39 13.63
N THR A 528 -4.45 -8.98 13.56
CA THR A 528 -4.65 -10.44 13.65
C THR A 528 -3.88 -11.16 12.54
N MET A 529 -3.95 -10.64 11.31
CA MET A 529 -3.23 -11.20 10.17
C MET A 529 -1.70 -11.15 10.36
N LEU A 530 -1.15 -10.06 10.90
CA LEU A 530 0.28 -9.97 11.25
C LEU A 530 0.69 -11.00 12.31
N LYS A 531 -0.15 -11.23 13.34
CA LYS A 531 0.11 -12.28 14.34
C LYS A 531 0.20 -13.65 13.67
N ILE A 532 -0.76 -13.97 12.81
CA ILE A 532 -0.76 -15.24 12.07
C ILE A 532 0.46 -15.36 11.16
N GLN A 533 0.86 -14.29 10.48
CA GLN A 533 2.08 -14.32 9.69
C GLN A 533 3.32 -14.57 10.50
N SER A 534 3.49 -13.89 11.65
CA SER A 534 4.62 -14.14 12.53
C SER A 534 4.67 -15.60 12.98
N LEU A 535 3.50 -16.20 13.22
CA LEU A 535 3.35 -17.59 13.63
C LEU A 535 3.75 -18.60 12.54
N VAL A 536 3.51 -18.29 11.27
CA VAL A 536 3.85 -19.19 10.15
C VAL A 536 5.23 -18.95 9.56
N THR A 537 5.87 -17.79 9.80
CA THR A 537 7.21 -17.47 9.28
C THR A 537 8.34 -17.57 10.31
N SER A 538 8.06 -17.42 11.61
CA SER A 538 9.07 -17.56 12.65
C SER A 538 8.44 -17.88 14.02
N PRO A 539 8.65 -19.08 14.59
CA PRO A 539 8.16 -19.40 15.94
C PRO A 539 8.68 -18.42 17.02
N ILE A 540 9.85 -17.82 16.80
CA ILE A 540 10.59 -16.99 17.77
C ILE A 540 10.08 -15.53 17.79
N ALA A 541 9.54 -15.02 16.66
CA ALA A 541 9.05 -13.64 16.54
C ALA A 541 7.73 -13.37 17.29
N SER A 542 7.02 -14.43 17.70
CA SER A 542 5.78 -14.36 18.48
C SER A 542 5.95 -13.68 19.84
N SER A 543 7.17 -13.65 20.39
CA SER A 543 7.51 -12.99 21.67
C SER A 543 7.32 -11.46 21.61
N TRP A 544 7.69 -10.81 20.51
CA TRP A 544 7.64 -9.35 20.34
C TRP A 544 6.22 -8.80 20.25
N PHE A 545 5.31 -9.55 19.62
CA PHE A 545 3.90 -9.19 19.54
C PHE A 545 3.14 -9.35 20.86
N ASN A 546 3.81 -9.80 21.93
CA ASN A 546 3.24 -10.08 23.25
C ASN A 546 3.92 -9.28 24.39
N ASP A 547 5.00 -8.52 24.13
CA ASP A 547 5.72 -7.69 25.11
C ASP A 547 5.27 -6.21 25.13
N LEU A 548 4.43 -5.81 24.18
CA LEU A 548 3.69 -4.55 24.24
C LEU A 548 2.41 -4.80 25.06
N ASP A 549 2.50 -4.72 26.38
CA ASP A 549 1.42 -4.92 27.37
C ASP A 549 0.00 -4.62 26.80
N PHE A 550 -0.73 -5.69 26.48
CA PHE A 550 -2.05 -5.61 25.87
C PHE A 550 -3.09 -5.65 26.97
N GLY A 551 -3.75 -4.52 27.19
CA GLY A 551 -4.87 -4.42 28.13
C GLY A 551 -5.84 -5.59 27.92
N GLY A 552 -5.97 -6.42 28.95
CA GLY A 552 -6.87 -7.55 28.94
C GLY A 552 -8.29 -7.08 28.69
N SER A 553 -8.86 -7.51 27.56
CA SER A 553 -10.30 -7.69 27.48
C SER A 553 -10.63 -8.90 28.36
N GLU A 554 -11.49 -8.70 29.35
CA GLU A 554 -12.02 -9.76 30.20
C GLU A 554 -12.40 -10.98 29.36
N SER A 555 -11.93 -12.14 29.82
CA SER A 555 -12.22 -13.45 29.27
C SER A 555 -13.72 -13.68 29.22
N ILE A 556 -14.33 -13.58 28.04
CA ILE A 556 -15.63 -14.18 27.79
C ILE A 556 -15.37 -15.66 27.51
N GLN A 557 -15.63 -16.50 28.52
CA GLN A 557 -15.64 -17.94 28.34
C GLN A 557 -16.77 -18.34 27.37
N PRO A 558 -16.51 -19.19 26.36
CA PRO A 558 -17.58 -19.76 25.55
C PRO A 558 -18.29 -20.84 26.36
N HIS A 559 -19.51 -20.54 26.84
CA HIS A 559 -20.40 -21.58 27.35
C HIS A 559 -20.88 -22.45 26.19
N LEU A 560 -20.37 -23.68 26.14
CA LEU A 560 -20.93 -24.79 25.36
C LEU A 560 -22.40 -25.00 25.77
N TYR A 561 -23.34 -24.59 24.91
CA TYR A 561 -24.75 -24.93 25.07
C TYR A 561 -25.03 -26.25 24.36
N LEU A 562 -25.26 -27.31 25.15
CA LEU A 562 -25.95 -28.52 24.71
C LEU A 562 -27.45 -28.19 24.55
N PRO A 563 -28.14 -28.71 23.52
CA PRO A 563 -29.56 -28.46 23.34
C PRO A 563 -30.37 -29.24 24.38
N HIS A 564 -31.25 -28.54 25.10
CA HIS A 564 -32.30 -29.18 25.88
C HIS A 564 -33.43 -29.63 24.96
N GLU A 565 -33.74 -30.92 25.02
CA GLU A 565 -34.98 -31.50 24.49
C GLU A 565 -36.20 -30.88 25.19
N THR A 566 -37.15 -30.40 24.38
CA THR A 566 -38.59 -30.48 24.65
C THR A 566 -39.34 -30.64 23.34
#